data_AF-A0A225VS03-F1
#
_entry.id   AF-A0A225VS03-F1
#
_cell.length_a   1.000
_cell.length_b   1.000
_cell.length_c   1.000
_cell.angle_alpha   90.00
_cell.angle_beta   90.00
_cell.angle_gamma   90.00
#
_symmetry.space_group_name_H-M   'P 1'
#
loop_
_entity.id
_entity.type
_entity.pdbx_description
1 polymer ?
#
loop_
_entity_poly.entity_id
_entity_poly.type
_entity_poly.pdbx_seq_one_letter_code
_entity_poly.pdbx_strand_id
1 'polypeptide(L)'
;MPSHIGPVLGRSSYIDDIAHGAKTWDQLCEDLDTLLYRLRYWNISVSLPKSEFGKRSIPYLSHEINAEGIRAIPKVAKGVMDLPFPKSHKGVLSFLGSLYYYHKFIEDFPVVAAVLYELSEDQIR
;
A
#
# COMPACT_ATOMS: atom_id res chain seq x y z
N MET A 1 -19.81 2.54 -21.54
CA MET A 1 -19.96 1.79 -20.27
C MET A 1 -18.77 0.85 -20.13
N PRO A 2 -17.76 1.10 -19.28
CA PRO A 2 -16.67 0.16 -19.13
C PRO A 2 -17.10 -0.95 -18.15
N SER A 3 -17.36 -2.13 -18.70
CA SER A 3 -17.81 -3.35 -18.02
C SER A 3 -16.68 -4.30 -17.62
N HIS A 4 -15.55 -3.77 -17.15
CA HIS A 4 -14.43 -4.61 -16.69
C HIS A 4 -13.75 -3.97 -15.48
N ILE A 5 -14.20 -4.33 -14.28
CA ILE A 5 -13.41 -4.17 -13.05
C ILE A 5 -12.46 -5.37 -13.02
N GLY A 6 -11.27 -5.20 -13.60
CA GLY A 6 -10.15 -6.11 -13.37
C GLY A 6 -9.65 -5.99 -11.93
N PRO A 7 -9.01 -7.03 -11.35
CA PRO A 7 -8.41 -6.94 -10.04
C PRO A 7 -7.26 -5.91 -10.09
N VAL A 8 -7.21 -5.02 -9.09
CA VAL A 8 -6.25 -3.90 -9.04
C VAL A 8 -4.79 -4.38 -9.02
N LEU A 9 -4.52 -5.64 -8.64
CA LEU A 9 -3.19 -6.25 -8.70
C LEU A 9 -3.31 -7.74 -9.06
N GLY A 10 -3.08 -8.08 -10.33
CA GLY A 10 -2.97 -9.49 -10.77
C GLY A 10 -1.67 -10.18 -10.32
N ARG A 11 -0.69 -9.43 -9.82
CA ARG A 11 0.56 -9.87 -9.17
C ARG A 11 1.29 -8.63 -8.65
N SER A 12 1.52 -8.50 -7.34
CA SER A 12 2.48 -7.52 -6.82
C SER A 12 3.63 -8.23 -6.13
N SER A 13 4.84 -7.99 -6.62
CA SER A 13 6.09 -8.38 -5.97
C SER A 13 6.90 -7.13 -5.69
N TYR A 14 7.32 -6.94 -4.44
CA TYR A 14 8.22 -5.85 -4.04
C TYR A 14 9.45 -6.44 -3.40
N ILE A 15 10.57 -6.38 -4.13
CA ILE A 15 11.90 -6.95 -3.82
C ILE A 15 11.82 -8.43 -3.40
N ASP A 16 11.35 -8.72 -2.18
CA ASP A 16 11.28 -10.06 -1.59
C ASP A 16 9.85 -10.53 -1.23
N ASP A 17 8.86 -9.63 -1.18
CA ASP A 17 7.50 -9.96 -0.72
C ASP A 17 6.55 -10.22 -1.90
N ILE A 18 5.84 -11.35 -1.86
CA ILE A 18 4.85 -11.76 -2.86
C ILE A 18 3.46 -11.79 -2.22
N ALA A 19 2.52 -11.03 -2.78
CA ALA A 19 1.09 -11.14 -2.46
C ALA A 19 0.30 -11.61 -3.68
N HIS A 20 -0.57 -12.59 -3.48
CA HIS A 20 -1.44 -13.12 -4.51
C HIS A 20 -2.81 -13.45 -3.92
N GLY A 21 -3.86 -13.06 -4.64
CA GLY A 21 -5.25 -13.31 -4.25
C GLY A 21 -6.03 -13.92 -5.42
N ALA A 22 -7.05 -14.70 -5.09
CA ALA A 22 -7.94 -15.31 -6.07
C ALA A 22 -9.41 -15.16 -5.64
N LYS A 23 -10.32 -15.25 -6.61
CA LYS A 23 -11.77 -15.10 -6.37
C LYS A 23 -12.38 -16.31 -5.63
N THR A 24 -11.75 -17.47 -5.75
CA THR A 24 -12.22 -18.75 -5.21
C THR A 24 -11.07 -19.49 -4.56
N TRP A 25 -11.39 -20.38 -3.62
CA TRP A 25 -10.39 -21.23 -2.97
C TRP A 25 -9.65 -22.13 -3.97
N ASP A 26 -10.36 -22.76 -4.91
CA ASP A 26 -9.75 -23.69 -5.86
C ASP A 26 -8.73 -22.97 -6.75
N GLN A 27 -9.10 -21.82 -7.32
CA GLN A 27 -8.16 -20.96 -8.04
C GLN A 27 -6.96 -20.54 -7.19
N LEU A 28 -7.16 -20.23 -5.90
CA LEU A 28 -6.05 -19.89 -5.01
C LEU A 28 -5.06 -21.06 -4.87
N CYS A 29 -5.57 -22.29 -4.75
CA CYS A 29 -4.75 -23.50 -4.68
C CYS A 29 -3.98 -23.75 -5.98
N GLU A 30 -4.62 -23.61 -7.14
CA GLU A 30 -3.97 -23.75 -8.45
C GLU A 30 -2.88 -22.69 -8.67
N ASP A 31 -3.17 -21.45 -8.30
CA ASP A 31 -2.23 -20.34 -8.42
C ASP A 31 -1.03 -20.52 -7.48
N LEU A 32 -1.28 -21.01 -6.26
CA LEU A 32 -0.23 -21.29 -5.28
C LEU A 32 0.69 -22.42 -5.76
N ASP A 33 0.14 -23.50 -6.31
CA ASP A 33 0.94 -24.60 -6.86
C ASP A 33 1.83 -24.11 -8.02
N THR A 34 1.24 -23.34 -8.93
CA THR A 34 1.96 -22.70 -10.04
C THR A 34 3.07 -21.76 -9.55
N LEU A 35 2.80 -20.98 -8.51
CA LEU A 35 3.78 -20.07 -7.92
C LEU A 35 4.95 -20.85 -7.31
N LEU A 36 4.67 -21.84 -6.45
CA LEU A 36 5.69 -22.65 -5.80
C LEU A 36 6.54 -23.43 -6.81
N TYR A 37 5.91 -23.95 -7.87
CA TYR A 37 6.62 -24.58 -8.99
C TYR A 37 7.63 -23.64 -9.63
N ARG A 38 7.22 -22.40 -9.96
CA ARG A 38 8.10 -21.39 -10.57
C ARG A 38 9.23 -20.99 -9.63
N LEU A 39 8.94 -20.78 -8.34
CA LEU A 39 9.96 -20.43 -7.35
C LEU A 39 11.01 -21.52 -7.24
N ARG A 40 10.58 -22.79 -7.19
CA ARG A 40 11.48 -23.94 -7.21
C ARG A 40 12.31 -24.01 -8.49
N TYR A 41 11.70 -23.79 -9.65
CA TYR A 41 12.40 -23.80 -10.95
C TYR A 41 13.55 -22.79 -10.99
N TRP A 42 13.35 -21.59 -10.45
CA TRP A 42 14.36 -20.53 -10.38
C TRP A 42 15.25 -20.61 -9.12
N ASN A 43 15.14 -21.70 -8.34
CA ASN A 43 15.91 -21.92 -7.13
C ASN A 43 15.72 -20.82 -6.06
N ILE A 44 14.52 -20.25 -5.99
CA ILE A 44 14.09 -19.25 -5.00
C ILE A 44 13.42 -19.96 -3.83
N SER A 45 13.89 -19.70 -2.62
CA SER A 45 13.32 -20.24 -1.39
C SER A 45 12.36 -19.26 -0.72
N VAL A 46 11.27 -19.77 -0.15
CA VAL A 46 10.31 -19.00 0.65
C VAL A 46 10.40 -19.36 2.12
N SER A 47 10.26 -18.37 3.00
CA SER A 47 10.29 -18.58 4.44
C SER A 47 8.89 -18.95 4.95
N LEU A 48 8.63 -20.24 5.14
CA LEU A 48 7.34 -20.72 5.69
C LEU A 48 6.91 -20.00 6.98
N PRO A 49 7.80 -19.72 7.97
CA PRO A 49 7.41 -18.99 9.18
C PRO A 49 6.94 -17.54 8.93
N LYS A 50 7.33 -16.94 7.80
CA LYS A 50 6.96 -15.57 7.40
C LYS A 50 5.85 -15.55 6.34
N SER A 51 5.40 -16.72 5.87
CA SER A 51 4.37 -16.82 4.85
C SER A 51 2.99 -16.99 5.47
N GLU A 52 2.01 -16.30 4.91
CA GLU A 52 0.60 -16.44 5.28
C GLU A 52 -0.19 -17.01 4.09
N PHE A 53 -1.04 -18.00 4.35
CA PHE A 53 -1.83 -18.67 3.32
C PHE A 53 -3.32 -18.67 3.67
N GLY A 54 -4.18 -18.58 2.65
CA GLY A 54 -5.62 -18.76 2.79
C GLY A 54 -6.32 -17.70 3.64
N LYS A 55 -5.73 -16.51 3.79
CA LYS A 55 -6.31 -15.41 4.58
C LYS A 55 -7.27 -14.59 3.72
N ARG A 56 -8.31 -14.04 4.37
CA ARG A 56 -9.24 -13.08 3.74
C ARG A 56 -8.72 -11.64 3.76
N SER A 57 -7.80 -11.35 4.67
CA SER A 57 -7.11 -10.08 4.82
C SER A 57 -5.65 -10.36 5.15
N ILE A 58 -4.71 -9.69 4.48
CA ILE A 58 -3.28 -9.80 4.75
C ILE A 58 -2.63 -8.42 4.89
N PRO A 59 -1.62 -8.28 5.78
CA PRO A 59 -0.73 -7.14 5.73
C PRO A 59 0.25 -7.30 4.55
N TYR A 60 0.41 -6.27 3.73
CA TYR A 60 1.37 -6.23 2.64
C TYR A 60 1.84 -4.79 2.40
N LEU A 61 3.16 -4.56 2.48
CA LEU A 61 3.78 -3.24 2.26
C LEU A 61 3.09 -2.09 3.02
N SER A 62 2.93 -2.20 4.33
CA SER A 62 2.26 -1.19 5.17
C SER A 62 0.78 -0.94 4.85
N HIS A 63 0.16 -1.79 4.03
CA HIS A 63 -1.26 -1.79 3.73
C HIS A 63 -1.92 -3.08 4.22
N GLU A 64 -3.21 -2.99 4.51
CA GLU A 64 -4.09 -4.14 4.62
C GLU A 64 -4.75 -4.38 3.25
N ILE A 65 -4.70 -5.62 2.77
CA ILE A 65 -5.33 -6.02 1.51
C ILE A 65 -6.42 -7.04 1.80
N ASN A 66 -7.63 -6.78 1.32
CA ASN A 66 -8.79 -7.66 1.44
C ASN A 66 -9.68 -7.59 0.17
N ALA A 67 -10.84 -8.24 0.22
CA ALA A 67 -11.77 -8.29 -0.90
C ALA A 67 -12.37 -6.91 -1.26
N GLU A 68 -12.45 -6.01 -0.27
CA GLU A 68 -12.95 -4.64 -0.45
C GLU A 68 -11.89 -3.70 -1.05
N GLY A 69 -10.62 -4.11 -1.07
CA GLY A 69 -9.52 -3.38 -1.69
C GLY A 69 -8.30 -3.23 -0.79
N ILE A 70 -7.60 -2.11 -0.95
CA ILE A 70 -6.38 -1.77 -0.22
C ILE A 70 -6.71 -0.70 0.81
N ARG A 71 -6.26 -0.87 2.06
CA ARG A 71 -6.42 0.10 3.14
C ARG A 71 -5.08 0.40 3.80
N ALA A 72 -4.90 1.62 4.30
CA ALA A 72 -3.73 1.92 5.14
C ALA A 72 -3.86 1.22 6.50
N ILE A 73 -2.76 0.65 7.01
CA ILE A 73 -2.78 0.00 8.33
C ILE A 73 -3.03 1.08 9.41
N PRO A 74 -3.92 0.84 10.41
CA PRO A 74 -4.30 1.84 11.41
C PRO A 74 -3.14 2.49 12.17
N LYS A 75 -2.06 1.73 12.40
CA LYS A 75 -0.85 2.23 13.08
C LYS A 75 -0.17 3.35 12.29
N VAL A 76 -0.17 3.27 10.96
CA VAL A 76 0.41 4.32 10.12
C VAL A 76 -0.52 5.51 10.01
N ALA A 77 -1.83 5.27 9.90
CA ALA A 77 -2.83 6.34 9.93
C ALA A 77 -2.68 7.19 11.21
N LYS A 78 -2.49 6.55 12.37
CA LYS A 78 -2.21 7.26 13.63
C LYS A 78 -0.91 8.07 13.57
N GLY A 79 0.16 7.49 13.05
CA GLY A 79 1.44 8.20 12.90
C GLY A 79 1.32 9.46 12.03
N VAL A 80 0.50 9.41 10.98
CA VAL A 80 0.18 10.56 10.13
C VAL A 80 -0.66 11.61 10.88
N MET A 81 -1.66 11.17 11.66
CA MET A 81 -2.51 12.08 12.45
C MET A 81 -1.72 12.79 13.56
N ASP A 82 -0.69 12.16 14.10
CA ASP A 82 0.14 12.70 15.18
C ASP A 82 1.30 13.59 14.66
N LEU A 83 1.44 13.77 13.34
CA LEU A 83 2.49 14.62 12.77
C LEU A 83 2.27 16.09 13.19
N PRO A 84 3.29 16.76 13.76
CA PRO A 84 3.18 18.17 14.10
C PRO A 84 3.06 19.01 12.83
N PHE A 85 2.24 20.06 12.89
CA PHE A 85 2.16 21.01 11.78
C PHE A 85 3.53 21.70 11.57
N PRO A 86 4.00 21.79 10.32
CA PRO A 86 5.30 22.36 10.01
C PRO A 86 5.37 23.86 10.34
N LYS A 87 6.55 24.32 10.79
CA LYS A 87 6.83 25.72 11.19
C LYS A 87 7.85 26.43 10.29
N SER A 88 8.13 25.85 9.12
CA SER A 88 9.01 26.44 8.10
C SER A 88 8.63 25.87 6.74
N HIS A 89 9.01 26.55 5.65
CA HIS A 89 8.76 26.06 4.30
C HIS A 89 9.43 24.69 4.05
N LYS A 90 10.66 24.50 4.55
CA LYS A 90 11.33 23.20 4.53
C LYS A 90 10.54 22.13 5.30
N GLY A 91 9.95 22.51 6.43
CA GLY A 91 9.07 21.65 7.20
C GLY A 91 7.84 21.22 6.41
N VAL A 92 7.22 22.16 5.67
CA VAL A 92 6.05 21.88 4.82
C VAL A 92 6.39 20.85 3.74
N LEU A 93 7.51 21.04 3.04
CA LEU A 93 7.97 20.08 2.02
C LEU A 93 8.26 18.69 2.62
N SER A 94 8.89 18.63 3.80
CA SER A 94 9.15 17.37 4.50
C SER A 94 7.86 16.69 4.99
N PHE A 95 6.89 17.48 5.43
CA PHE A 95 5.57 16.99 5.84
C PHE A 95 4.82 16.39 4.65
N LEU A 96 4.71 17.13 3.54
CA LEU A 96 4.10 16.64 2.30
C LEU A 96 4.80 15.38 1.75
N GLY A 97 6.14 15.35 1.79
CA GLY A 97 6.91 14.17 1.41
C GLY A 97 6.57 12.94 2.25
N SER A 98 6.37 13.11 3.56
CA SER A 98 5.98 12.03 4.48
C SER A 98 4.59 11.48 4.17
N LEU A 99 3.68 12.33 3.69
CA LEU A 99 2.31 11.95 3.33
C LEU A 99 2.19 11.31 1.95
N TYR A 100 3.16 11.54 1.06
CA TYR A 100 3.06 11.15 -0.35
C TYR A 100 2.80 9.66 -0.56
N TYR A 101 3.37 8.79 0.27
CA TYR A 101 3.11 7.34 0.18
C TYR A 101 1.64 6.98 0.47
N TYR A 102 0.94 7.77 1.29
CA TYR A 102 -0.43 7.54 1.73
C TYR A 102 -1.46 8.46 1.05
N HIS A 103 -1.05 9.29 0.09
CA HIS A 103 -1.93 10.32 -0.51
C HIS A 103 -3.25 9.77 -1.07
N LYS A 104 -3.26 8.51 -1.55
CA LYS A 104 -4.46 7.84 -2.09
C LYS A 104 -5.56 7.61 -1.04
N PHE A 105 -5.21 7.68 0.24
CA PHE A 105 -6.12 7.49 1.37
C PHE A 105 -6.49 8.81 2.06
N ILE A 106 -5.95 9.95 1.59
CA ILE A 106 -6.23 11.28 2.13
C ILE A 106 -7.15 11.96 1.14
N GLU A 107 -8.40 12.20 1.55
CA GLU A 107 -9.37 12.93 0.76
C GLU A 107 -8.85 14.33 0.42
N ASP A 108 -9.07 14.76 -0.83
CA ASP A 108 -8.62 16.05 -1.34
C ASP A 108 -7.13 16.37 -1.17
N PHE A 109 -6.28 15.35 -0.99
CA PHE A 109 -4.83 15.56 -0.82
C PHE A 109 -4.21 16.47 -1.89
N PRO A 110 -4.51 16.33 -3.20
CA PRO A 110 -3.95 17.22 -4.21
C PRO A 110 -4.30 18.70 -3.98
N VAL A 111 -5.51 18.99 -3.51
CA VAL A 111 -5.98 20.35 -3.22
C VAL A 111 -5.23 20.90 -2.00
N VAL A 112 -5.18 20.14 -0.91
CA VAL A 112 -4.46 20.53 0.31
C VAL A 112 -2.97 20.71 0.04
N ALA A 113 -2.36 19.79 -0.70
CA ALA A 113 -0.95 19.85 -1.06
C ALA A 113 -0.63 21.10 -1.91
N ALA A 114 -1.48 21.44 -2.89
CA ALA A 114 -1.29 22.64 -3.70
C ALA A 114 -1.28 23.92 -2.84
N VAL A 115 -2.23 24.06 -1.91
CA VAL A 115 -2.28 25.19 -0.98
C VAL A 115 -1.01 25.24 -0.11
N LEU A 116 -0.57 24.09 0.41
CA LEU A 116 0.63 24.02 1.24
C LEU A 116 1.92 24.33 0.46
N TYR A 117 2.00 23.98 -0.82
CA TYR A 117 3.15 24.31 -1.68
C TYR A 117 3.26 25.82 -1.95
N GLU A 118 2.17 26.57 -1.88
CA GLU A 118 2.13 28.02 -2.15
C GLU A 118 2.38 28.88 -0.89
N LEU A 119 2.49 28.27 0.29
CA LEU A 119 2.70 29.01 1.54
C LEU A 119 4.03 29.76 1.56
N SER A 120 3.99 31.04 1.91
CA SER A 120 5.19 31.82 2.23
C SER A 120 5.63 31.62 3.68
N GLU A 121 6.89 31.94 4.01
CA GLU A 121 7.41 31.85 5.38
C GLU A 121 6.60 32.70 6.39
N ASP A 122 6.02 33.81 5.94
CA ASP A 122 5.18 34.68 6.79
C ASP A 122 3.83 34.05 7.13
N GLN A 123 3.31 33.18 6.27
CA GLN A 123 2.04 32.48 6.47
C GLN A 123 2.17 31.18 7.29
N ILE A 124 3.41 30.70 7.48
CA ILE A 124 3.71 29.45 8.19
C ILE A 124 3.86 29.69 9.72
N ARG A 125 3.98 30.94 10.16
CA ARG A 125 4.23 31.33 11.55
C ARG A 125 2.97 31.38 12.42
#